data_AF-H8YFK3-F1
#
_entry.id   AF-H8YFK3-F1
#
_cell.length_a   1.000
_cell.length_b   1.000
_cell.length_c   1.000
_cell.angle_alpha   90.00
_cell.angle_beta   90.00
_cell.angle_gamma   90.00
#
_symmetry.space_group_name_H-M   'P 1'
#
loop_
_entity.id
_entity.type
_entity.pdbx_description
1 polymer ?
#
loop_
_entity_poly.entity_id
_entity_poly.type
_entity_poly.pdbx_seq_one_letter_code
_entity_poly.pdbx_strand_id
1 'polypeptide(L)'
;FGQVLSKYLSGLALAIGGLHCSMNVFNKLLNTGLKWPMELFDTTPLGRILSRYSKDVDTVDSVLPAITVQLLNTCFGVLATIVVISLSTPIFLAVIVPIAFLYYF
;
A
#
# COMPACT_ATOMS: atom_id res chain seq x y z
N PHE A 1 -24.09 10.71 -9.15
CA PHE A 1 -23.87 11.24 -7.78
C PHE A 1 -23.22 10.20 -6.86
N GLY A 2 -23.76 8.97 -6.73
CA GLY A 2 -23.20 7.94 -5.83
C GLY A 2 -21.75 7.50 -6.13
N GLN A 3 -21.36 7.37 -7.41
CA GLN A 3 -19.98 7.02 -7.77
C GLN A 3 -18.96 8.09 -7.33
N VAL A 4 -19.33 9.36 -7.47
CA VAL A 4 -18.49 10.50 -7.07
C VAL A 4 -18.30 10.49 -5.55
N LEU A 5 -19.38 10.37 -4.78
CA LEU A 5 -19.34 10.29 -3.32
C LEU A 5 -18.47 9.11 -2.83
N SER A 6 -18.62 7.94 -3.44
CA SER A 6 -17.82 6.76 -3.11
C SER A 6 -16.32 6.98 -3.35
N LYS A 7 -15.94 7.62 -4.46
CA LYS A 7 -14.53 7.93 -4.76
C LYS A 7 -13.93 8.92 -3.77
N TYR A 8 -14.67 9.97 -3.40
CA TYR A 8 -14.20 10.92 -2.38
C TYR A 8 -14.07 10.27 -1.01
N LEU A 9 -15.03 9.44 -0.60
CA LEU A 9 -15.02 8.77 0.70
C LEU A 9 -13.86 7.75 0.81
N SER A 10 -13.62 7.00 -0.27
CA SER A 10 -12.49 6.07 -0.35
C SER A 10 -11.14 6.80 -0.37
N GLY A 11 -11.05 7.95 -1.04
CA GLY A 11 -9.86 8.81 -1.02
C GLY A 11 -9.56 9.35 0.39
N LEU A 12 -10.58 9.81 1.12
CA LEU A 12 -10.42 10.26 2.51
C LEU A 12 -9.99 9.12 3.45
N ALA A 13 -10.61 7.94 3.31
CA ALA A 13 -10.26 6.78 4.11
C ALA A 13 -8.80 6.37 3.90
N LEU A 14 -8.31 6.38 2.66
CA LEU A 14 -6.93 6.06 2.34
C LEU A 14 -5.95 7.14 2.81
N ALA A 15 -6.33 8.43 2.75
CA ALA A 15 -5.51 9.51 3.30
C ALA A 15 -5.34 9.36 4.83
N ILE A 16 -6.43 9.12 5.56
CA ILE A 16 -6.40 8.93 7.02
C ILE A 16 -5.64 7.64 7.39
N GLY A 17 -5.81 6.56 6.61
CA GLY A 17 -5.06 5.31 6.77
C GLY A 17 -3.56 5.50 6.54
N GLY A 18 -3.18 6.23 5.49
CA GLY A 18 -1.79 6.59 5.19
C GLY A 18 -1.13 7.37 6.32
N LEU A 19 -1.82 8.39 6.86
CA LEU A 19 -1.33 9.17 7.99
C LEU A 19 -1.10 8.32 9.26
N HIS A 20 -2.01 7.38 9.56
CA HIS A 20 -1.83 6.47 10.69
C HIS A 20 -0.64 5.51 10.47
N CYS A 21 -0.49 4.96 9.26
CA CYS A 21 0.64 4.10 8.92
C CYS A 21 1.97 4.84 9.05
N SER A 22 2.06 6.06 8.51
CA SER A 22 3.21 6.96 8.63
C SER A 22 3.62 7.14 10.09
N MET A 23 2.67 7.53 10.94
CA MET A 23 2.92 7.77 12.36
C MET A 23 3.39 6.50 13.09
N ASN A 24 2.83 5.33 12.75
CA ASN A 24 3.25 4.06 13.34
C ASN A 24 4.67 3.65 12.92
N VAL A 25 5.02 3.84 11.64
CA VAL A 25 6.37 3.58 11.11
C VAL A 25 7.38 4.52 11.76
N PHE A 26 7.06 5.81 11.85
CA PHE A 26 7.90 6.81 12.51
C PHE A 26 8.17 6.46 13.99
N ASN A 27 7.13 6.11 14.75
CA ASN A 27 7.28 5.69 16.15
C ASN A 27 8.13 4.42 16.31
N LYS A 28 7.98 3.45 15.39
CA LYS A 28 8.77 2.21 15.41
C LYS A 28 10.24 2.47 15.06
N LEU A 29 10.50 3.37 14.12
CA LEU A 29 11.85 3.83 13.77
C LEU A 29 12.51 4.56 14.93
N LEU A 30 11.80 5.48 15.60
CA LEU A 30 12.32 6.17 16.79
C LEU A 30 12.66 5.19 17.91
N ASN A 31 11.77 4.25 18.23
CA ASN A 31 12.01 3.27 19.29
C ASN A 31 13.18 2.32 18.96
N THR A 32 13.40 2.02 17.69
CA THR A 32 14.52 1.17 17.25
C THR A 32 15.83 1.96 17.22
N GLY A 33 15.79 3.21 16.73
CA GLY A 33 16.95 4.09 16.67
C GLY A 33 17.47 4.45 18.07
N LEU A 34 16.59 4.68 19.05
CA LEU A 34 16.99 4.96 20.44
C LEU A 34 17.72 3.79 21.13
N LYS A 35 17.66 2.57 20.57
CA LYS A 35 18.36 1.39 21.10
C LYS A 35 19.73 1.16 20.44
N TRP A 36 20.17 2.03 19.53
CA TRP A 36 21.48 1.91 18.90
C TRP A 36 22.63 2.27 19.85
N PRO A 37 23.81 1.66 19.69
CA PRO A 37 24.97 1.93 20.54
C PRO A 37 25.40 3.39 20.44
N MET A 38 25.77 4.00 21.58
CA MET A 38 26.20 5.42 21.66
C MET A 38 27.38 5.76 20.75
N GLU A 39 28.25 4.79 20.41
CA GLU A 39 29.38 4.99 19.48
C GLU A 39 28.94 5.43 18.06
N LEU A 40 27.75 5.00 17.61
CA LEU A 40 27.21 5.42 16.32
C LEU A 40 26.64 6.85 16.36
N PHE A 41 26.22 7.29 17.56
CA PHE A 41 25.68 8.62 17.81
C PHE A 41 26.76 9.71 17.88
N ASP A 42 28.01 9.35 18.23
CA ASP A 42 29.14 10.27 18.23
C ASP A 42 29.76 10.50 16.84
N THR A 43 29.66 9.51 15.95
CA THR A 43 30.26 9.57 14.60
C THR A 43 29.38 10.33 13.59
N THR A 44 28.06 10.39 13.82
CA THR A 44 27.11 11.11 12.97
C THR A 44 26.11 11.88 13.83
N PRO A 45 25.97 13.21 13.67
CA PRO A 45 25.07 13.99 14.50
C PRO A 45 23.63 13.48 14.30
N LEU A 46 22.94 13.23 15.42
CA LEU A 46 21.57 12.72 15.51
C LEU A 46 20.60 13.40 14.52
N GLY A 47 20.76 14.71 14.31
CA GLY A 47 19.97 15.49 13.37
C GLY A 47 20.14 15.11 11.89
N ARG A 48 21.31 14.62 11.46
CA ARG A 48 21.54 14.18 10.07
C ARG A 48 20.89 12.83 9.79
N ILE A 49 20.92 11.92 10.77
CA ILE A 49 20.22 10.63 10.68
C ILE A 49 18.70 10.87 10.63
N LEU A 50 18.19 11.69 11.56
CA LEU A 50 16.76 12.02 11.62
C LEU A 50 16.27 12.74 10.36
N SER A 51 17.06 13.65 9.79
CA SER A 51 16.73 14.34 8.54
C SER A 51 16.69 13.41 7.33
N ARG A 52 17.58 12.40 7.27
CA ARG A 52 17.51 11.34 6.24
C ARG A 52 16.29 10.46 6.42
N TYR A 53 16.06 9.95 7.64
CA TYR A 53 14.90 9.12 7.92
C TYR A 53 13.58 9.86 7.67
N SER A 54 13.47 11.13 8.05
CA SER A 54 12.28 11.93 7.73
C SER A 54 12.06 12.02 6.22
N LYS A 55 13.10 12.35 5.44
CA LYS A 55 13.00 12.38 3.97
C LYS A 55 12.61 11.05 3.35
N ASP A 56 13.18 9.95 3.85
CA ASP A 56 12.87 8.61 3.34
C ASP A 56 11.43 8.22 3.69
N VAL A 57 10.97 8.51 4.91
CA VAL A 57 9.58 8.30 5.35
C VAL A 57 8.62 9.16 4.53
N ASP A 58 8.90 10.46 4.34
CA ASP A 58 8.07 11.36 3.54
C ASP A 58 7.94 10.89 2.07
N THR A 59 9.04 10.36 1.51
CA THR A 59 9.05 9.82 0.15
C THR A 59 8.21 8.53 0.07
N VAL A 60 8.38 7.62 1.03
CA VAL A 60 7.58 6.39 1.10
C VAL A 60 6.11 6.71 1.32
N ASP A 61 5.77 7.63 2.21
CA ASP A 61 4.39 8.03 2.51
C ASP A 61 3.70 8.73 1.35
N SER A 62 4.44 9.35 0.44
CA SER A 62 3.87 9.94 -0.79
C SER A 62 3.58 8.87 -1.84
N VAL A 63 4.42 7.83 -1.93
CA VAL A 63 4.35 6.81 -2.97
C VAL A 63 3.43 5.64 -2.58
N LEU A 64 3.42 5.25 -1.31
CA LEU A 64 2.66 4.10 -0.80
C LEU A 64 1.13 4.25 -1.02
N PRO A 65 0.50 5.40 -0.75
CA PRO A 65 -0.93 5.59 -1.00
C PRO A 65 -1.27 5.50 -2.49
N ALA A 66 -0.42 6.04 -3.37
CA ALA A 66 -0.62 5.97 -4.81
C ALA A 66 -0.60 4.52 -5.32
N ILE A 67 0.40 3.73 -4.89
CA ILE A 67 0.53 2.32 -5.28
C ILE A 67 -0.62 1.49 -4.72
N THR A 68 -1.00 1.70 -3.46
CA THR A 68 -2.10 0.95 -2.83
C THR A 68 -3.46 1.23 -3.49
N VAL A 69 -3.75 2.48 -3.83
CA VAL A 69 -4.95 2.86 -4.60
C VAL A 69 -4.95 2.14 -5.95
N GLN A 70 -3.82 2.15 -6.65
CA GLN A 70 -3.73 1.54 -7.98
C GLN A 70 -3.88 0.02 -7.91
N LEU A 71 -3.22 -0.63 -6.95
CA LEU A 71 -3.34 -2.07 -6.71
C LEU A 71 -4.77 -2.48 -6.36
N LEU A 72 -5.45 -1.72 -5.49
CA LEU A 72 -6.85 -1.99 -5.15
C LEU A 72 -7.75 -1.83 -6.38
N ASN A 73 -7.62 -0.74 -7.14
CA ASN A 73 -8.44 -0.55 -8.34
C ASN A 73 -8.22 -1.65 -9.38
N THR A 74 -6.96 -2.06 -9.62
CA THR A 74 -6.66 -3.14 -10.55
C THR A 74 -7.18 -4.49 -10.04
N CYS A 75 -6.98 -4.81 -8.77
CA CYS A 75 -7.44 -6.06 -8.17
C CYS A 75 -8.98 -6.18 -8.20
N PHE A 76 -9.68 -5.15 -7.73
CA PHE A 76 -11.15 -5.11 -7.80
C PHE A 76 -11.65 -5.07 -9.25
N GLY A 77 -10.94 -4.38 -10.14
CA GLY A 77 -11.26 -4.36 -11.58
C GLY A 77 -11.18 -5.75 -12.20
N VAL A 78 -10.10 -6.48 -11.96
CA VAL A 78 -9.91 -7.86 -12.44
C VAL A 78 -10.94 -8.81 -11.83
N LEU A 79 -11.22 -8.69 -10.54
CA LEU A 79 -12.25 -9.50 -9.90
C LEU A 79 -13.63 -9.21 -10.50
N ALA A 80 -13.98 -7.94 -10.70
CA ALA A 80 -15.25 -7.55 -11.30
C ALA A 80 -15.40 -8.06 -12.73
N THR A 81 -14.35 -7.98 -13.56
CA THR A 81 -14.40 -8.51 -14.93
C THR A 81 -14.59 -10.03 -14.94
N ILE A 82 -13.87 -10.77 -14.08
CA ILE A 82 -14.05 -12.23 -13.94
C ILE A 82 -15.49 -12.57 -13.52
N VAL A 83 -16.06 -11.84 -12.57
CA VAL A 83 -17.45 -12.06 -12.11
C VAL A 83 -18.45 -11.76 -13.22
N VAL A 84 -18.30 -10.65 -13.94
CA VAL A 84 -19.21 -10.28 -15.05
C VAL A 84 -19.15 -11.31 -16.18
N ILE A 85 -17.95 -11.76 -16.57
CA ILE A 85 -17.77 -12.76 -17.64
C ILE A 85 -18.35 -14.11 -17.22
N SER A 86 -18.15 -14.53 -15.96
CA SER A 86 -18.69 -15.81 -15.48
C SER A 86 -20.21 -15.84 -15.40
N LEU A 87 -20.84 -14.71 -15.05
CA LEU A 87 -22.30 -14.56 -15.11
C LEU A 87 -22.83 -14.54 -16.55
N SER A 88 -22.15 -13.87 -17.47
CA SER A 88 -22.59 -13.77 -18.86
C SER A 88 -22.43 -15.09 -19.63
N THR A 89 -21.35 -15.83 -19.35
CA THR A 89 -21.02 -17.09 -20.04
C THR A 89 -20.48 -18.10 -19.04
N PRO A 90 -21.34 -18.92 -18.41
CA PRO A 90 -20.90 -19.86 -17.38
C PRO A 90 -19.92 -20.92 -17.90
N ILE A 91 -19.93 -21.21 -19.21
CA ILE A 91 -19.00 -22.16 -19.85
C ILE A 91 -17.54 -21.66 -19.82
N PHE A 92 -17.32 -20.35 -19.75
CA PHE A 92 -15.98 -19.74 -19.73
C PHE A 92 -15.20 -20.10 -18.46
N LEU A 93 -15.90 -20.35 -17.35
CA LEU A 93 -15.30 -20.73 -16.06
C LEU A 93 -14.56 -22.07 -16.16
N ALA A 94 -15.09 -23.02 -16.95
CA ALA A 94 -14.46 -24.32 -17.15
C ALA A 94 -13.10 -24.23 -17.88
N VAL A 95 -12.88 -23.19 -18.70
CA VAL A 95 -11.62 -22.94 -19.42
C VAL A 95 -10.61 -22.17 -18.54
N ILE A 96 -11.09 -21.33 -17.63
CA ILE A 96 -10.22 -20.53 -16.75
C ILE A 96 -9.53 -21.37 -15.67
N VAL A 97 -10.21 -22.40 -15.13
CA VAL A 97 -9.67 -23.28 -14.09
C VAL A 97 -8.37 -23.99 -14.51
N PRO A 98 -8.28 -24.66 -15.68
CA PRO A 98 -7.04 -25.29 -16.09
C PRO A 98 -5.92 -24.28 -16.39
N ILE A 99 -6.25 -23.10 -16.95
CA ILE A 99 -5.27 -22.05 -17.22
C ILE A 99 -4.69 -21.48 -15.92
N ALA A 100 -5.54 -21.24 -14.91
CA ALA A 100 -5.09 -20.78 -13.60
C ALA A 100 -4.21 -21.81 -12.89
N PHE A 101 -4.55 -23.10 -13.02
CA PHE A 101 -3.74 -24.19 -12.47
C PHE A 101 -2.36 -24.27 -13.14
N LEU A 102 -2.29 -24.07 -14.46
CA LEU A 102 -1.05 -24.07 -15.23
C LEU A 102 -0.21 -22.81 -14.99
N TYR A 103 -0.82 -21.66 -14.69
CA TYR A 103 -0.10 -20.44 -14.35
C TYR A 103 0.49 -20.47 -12.93
N TYR A 104 -0.15 -21.21 -12.01
CA TYR A 104 0.32 -21.34 -10.63
C TYR A 104 1.44 -22.38 -10.46
N PHE A 105 1.57 -23.30 -11.43
CA PHE A 105 2.55 -24.38 -11.42
C PHE A 105 3.74 -24.06 -12.34
#